data_AF-A0A0E0EZ48-F1
#
_entry.id   AF-A0A0E0EZ48-F1
#
_cell.length_a   1.000
_cell.length_b   1.000
_cell.length_c   1.000
_cell.angle_alpha   90.00
_cell.angle_beta   90.00
_cell.angle_gamma   90.00
#
_symmetry.space_group_name_H-M   'P 1'
#
loop_
_entity.id
_entity.type
_entity.pdbx_description
1 polymer ?
#
loop_
_entity_poly.entity_id
_entity_poly.type
_entity_poly.pdbx_seq_one_letter_code
_entity_poly.pdbx_strand_id
1 'polypeptide(L)' 'MAAAAAAVRAAEELAEREMAGRDASHDAAHALRVRDLALSLAAELGLSSSPDRLLIVEIAALLHDIGDYKYTK' A
#
# COMPACT_ATOMS: atom_id res chain seq x y z
N MET A 1 0.90 -4.24 18.09
CA MET A 1 1.68 -3.33 17.23
C MET A 1 2.82 -4.01 16.45
N ALA A 2 3.65 -4.87 17.04
CA ALA A 2 4.77 -5.51 16.30
C ALA A 2 4.33 -6.29 15.03
N ALA A 3 3.23 -7.03 15.09
CA ALA A 3 2.70 -7.77 13.94
C ALA A 3 2.18 -6.86 12.81
N ALA A 4 1.58 -5.71 13.14
CA ALA A 4 1.11 -4.74 12.14
C ALA A 4 2.28 -4.13 11.37
N ALA A 5 3.35 -3.72 12.06
CA ALA A 5 4.55 -3.20 11.42
C ALA A 5 5.28 -4.26 10.56
N ALA A 6 5.22 -5.54 10.96
CA ALA A 6 5.75 -6.63 10.15
C ALA A 6 4.92 -6.87 8.88
N ALA A 7 3.59 -6.79 8.97
CA ALA A 7 2.70 -6.91 7.82
C ALA A 7 2.90 -5.76 6.81
N VAL A 8 3.07 -4.52 7.29
CA VAL A 8 3.35 -3.37 6.42
C VAL A 8 4.67 -3.55 5.70
N ARG A 9 5.75 -3.94 6.41
CA ARG A 9 7.04 -4.23 5.77
C ARG A 9 6.95 -5.32 4.71
N ALA A 10 6.24 -6.41 5.02
CA ALA A 10 6.04 -7.49 4.04
C ALA A 10 5.25 -7.01 2.80
N ALA A 11 4.30 -6.08 2.98
CA ALA A 11 3.57 -5.48 1.86
C ALA A 11 4.45 -4.54 1.02
N GLU A 12 5.34 -3.76 1.64
CA GLU A 12 6.33 -2.93 0.93
C GLU A 12 7.27 -3.79 0.10
N GLU A 13 7.87 -4.83 0.68
CA GLU A 13 8.76 -5.77 -0.02
C GLU A 13 8.05 -6.49 -1.19
N LEU A 14 6.78 -6.87 -0.98
CA LEU A 14 5.95 -7.49 -2.00
C LEU A 14 5.67 -6.52 -3.17
N ALA A 15 5.30 -5.27 -2.88
CA ALA A 15 5.08 -4.25 -3.89
C ALA A 15 6.36 -3.96 -4.69
N GLU A 16 7.50 -3.81 -4.02
CA GLU A 16 8.80 -3.61 -4.69
C GLU A 16 9.14 -4.76 -5.65
N ARG A 17 8.91 -6.00 -5.24
CA ARG A 17 9.16 -7.19 -6.05
C ARG A 17 8.21 -7.32 -7.24
N GLU A 18 6.90 -7.19 -7.02
CA GLU A 18 5.86 -7.42 -8.04
C GLU A 18 5.72 -6.26 -9.05
N MET A 19 6.13 -5.06 -8.64
CA MET A 19 6.05 -3.85 -9.44
C MET A 19 7.40 -3.48 -10.07
N ALA A 20 8.43 -4.31 -9.89
CA ALA A 20 9.74 -4.13 -10.49
C ALA A 20 9.66 -4.08 -12.02
N GLY A 21 10.21 -3.01 -12.61
CA GLY A 21 10.27 -2.83 -14.07
C GLY A 21 8.96 -2.37 -14.71
N ARG A 22 7.92 -2.07 -13.93
CA ARG A 22 6.73 -1.34 -14.41
C ARG A 22 7.08 0.14 -14.67
N ASP A 23 6.25 0.81 -15.45
CA ASP A 23 6.42 2.23 -15.72
C ASP A 23 6.03 3.10 -14.50
N ALA A 24 6.34 4.39 -14.54
CA ALA A 24 6.13 5.33 -13.44
C ALA A 24 4.65 5.50 -13.01
N SER A 25 3.71 5.03 -13.81
CA SER A 25 2.28 5.05 -13.45
C SER A 25 1.86 3.87 -12.58
N HIS A 26 2.64 2.77 -12.56
CA HIS A 26 2.35 1.56 -11.79
C HIS A 26 3.61 0.93 -11.15
N ASP A 27 4.63 1.72 -10.82
CA ASP A 27 5.83 1.26 -10.10
C ASP A 27 5.64 1.30 -8.58
N ALA A 28 6.59 0.73 -7.82
CA ALA A 28 6.50 0.75 -6.36
C ALA A 28 6.42 2.18 -5.79
N ALA A 29 7.06 3.15 -6.44
CA ALA A 29 6.98 4.55 -6.04
C ALA A 29 5.55 5.12 -6.19
N HIS A 30 4.79 4.68 -7.20
CA HIS A 30 3.35 4.97 -7.31
C HIS A 30 2.59 4.44 -6.09
N ALA A 31 2.76 3.17 -5.72
CA ALA A 31 2.06 2.58 -4.57
C ALA A 31 2.39 3.31 -3.26
N LEU A 32 3.65 3.73 -3.04
CA LEU A 32 4.04 4.51 -1.87
C LEU A 32 3.35 5.89 -1.82
N ARG A 33 3.25 6.59 -2.94
CA ARG A 33 2.50 7.87 -3.01
C ARG A 33 1.01 7.66 -2.71
N VAL A 34 0.43 6.57 -3.20
CA VAL A 34 -0.97 6.20 -2.92
C VAL A 34 -1.17 5.90 -1.44
N ARG A 35 -0.26 5.15 -0.81
CA ARG A 35 -0.27 4.89 0.64
C ARG A 35 -0.27 6.19 1.45
N ASP A 36 0.67 7.09 1.16
CA ASP A 36 0.81 8.32 1.93
C ASP A 36 -0.46 9.20 1.81
N LEU A 37 -1.04 9.29 0.61
CA LEU A 37 -2.31 9.98 0.39
C LEU A 37 -3.48 9.29 1.13
N ALA A 38 -3.56 7.97 1.06
CA ALA A 38 -4.62 7.20 1.71
C ALA A 38 -4.59 7.35 3.25
N LEU A 39 -3.39 7.37 3.84
CA LEU A 39 -3.22 7.62 5.28
C LEU A 39 -3.61 9.05 5.67
N SER A 40 -3.27 10.05 4.85
CA SER A 40 -3.71 11.44 5.05
C SER A 40 -5.25 11.54 5.06
N LEU A 41 -5.91 10.94 4.07
CA LEU A 41 -7.37 10.91 3.98
C LEU A 41 -8.00 10.15 5.15
N ALA A 42 -7.42 9.03 5.57
CA ALA A 42 -7.90 8.27 6.72
C ALA A 42 -7.85 9.11 8.01
N ALA A 43 -6.81 9.93 8.18
CA ALA A 43 -6.70 10.85 9.30
C ALA A 43 -7.78 11.94 9.25
N GLU A 44 -8.01 12.57 8.10
CA GLU A 44 -9.05 13.59 7.90
C GLU A 44 -10.47 13.05 8.15
N LEU A 45 -10.71 11.78 7.79
CA LEU A 45 -11.98 11.09 7.99
C LEU A 45 -12.16 10.52 9.41
N GLY A 46 -11.21 10.76 10.31
CA GLY A 46 -11.31 10.36 11.71
C GLY A 46 -11.05 8.89 12.00
N LEU A 47 -10.35 8.17 11.10
CA LEU A 47 -10.00 6.76 11.31
C LEU A 47 -8.80 6.59 12.27
N SER A 48 -8.17 7.67 12.71
CA SER A 48 -7.00 7.66 13.61
C SER A 48 -7.22 6.90 14.92
N SER A 49 -8.47 6.77 15.37
CA SER A 49 -8.84 6.02 16.60
C SER A 49 -9.00 4.51 16.37
N SER A 50 -8.84 4.01 15.14
CA SER A 50 -9.04 2.61 14.79
C SER A 50 -7.81 2.02 14.09
N PRO A 51 -6.84 1.50 14.88
CA PRO A 51 -5.59 0.94 14.34
C PRO A 51 -5.79 -0.19 13.32
N ASP A 52 -6.80 -1.03 13.52
CA ASP A 52 -7.09 -2.14 12.60
C ASP A 52 -7.57 -1.64 11.24
N ARG A 53 -8.37 -0.56 11.23
CA ARG A 53 -8.83 0.08 9.99
C ARG A 53 -7.68 0.78 9.27
N LEU A 54 -6.79 1.45 10.01
CA LEU A 54 -5.59 2.05 9.43
C LEU A 54 -4.69 1.01 8.79
N LEU A 55 -4.49 -0.13 9.44
CA LEU A 55 -3.72 -1.24 8.88
C LEU A 55 -4.33 -1.75 7.57
N ILE A 56 -5.67 -1.90 7.51
CA ILE A 56 -6.35 -2.30 6.26
C ILE A 56 -6.13 -1.26 5.16
N VAL A 57 -6.26 0.04 5.46
CA VAL A 57 -6.03 1.12 4.49
C VAL A 57 -4.60 1.09 3.97
N GLU A 58 -3.63 0.95 4.86
CA GLU A 58 -2.21 0.95 4.51
C GLU A 58 -1.83 -0.26 3.63
N ILE A 59 -2.26 -1.46 4.02
CA ILE A 59 -2.02 -2.69 3.25
C ILE A 59 -2.76 -2.65 1.91
N ALA A 60 -4.01 -2.19 1.87
CA ALA A 60 -4.77 -2.09 0.63
C ALA A 60 -4.10 -1.11 -0.34
N ALA A 61 -3.63 0.04 0.14
CA ALA A 61 -2.94 1.02 -0.69
C ALA A 61 -1.63 0.49 -1.28
N LEU A 62 -0.85 -0.26 -0.49
CA LEU A 62 0.40 -0.86 -0.95
C LEU A 62 0.18 -1.95 -2.02
N LEU A 63 -0.91 -2.71 -1.93
CA LEU A 63 -1.13 -3.90 -2.76
C LEU A 63 -2.16 -3.70 -3.89
N HIS A 64 -2.80 -2.54 -4.00
CA HIS A 64 -3.97 -2.33 -4.88
C HIS A 64 -3.73 -2.66 -6.37
N ASP A 65 -2.51 -2.45 -6.85
CA ASP A 65 -2.11 -2.64 -8.25
C ASP A 65 -1.35 -3.95 -8.50
N ILE A 66 -1.19 -4.80 -7.49
CA ILE A 66 -0.61 -6.13 -7.69
C ILE A 66 -1.64 -7.02 -8.38
N GLY A 67 -1.23 -7.69 -9.46
CA GLY A 67 -2.11 -8.53 -10.26
C GLY A 67 -2.95 -7.80 -11.32
N ASP A 68 -2.72 -6.50 -11.58
CA ASP A 68 -3.35 -5.80 -12.71
C ASP A 68 -3.03 -6.51 -14.03
N TYR A 69 -4.07 -7.00 -14.73
CA TYR A 69 -3.95 -7.81 -15.95
C TYR A 69 -3.13 -7.17 -17.07
N LYS A 70 -2.94 -5.84 -17.08
CA LYS A 70 -2.10 -5.15 -18.06
C LYS A 70 -0.62 -5.40 -17.81
N TYR A 71 -0.27 -5.71 -16.56
CA TYR A 71 1.08 -5.95 -16.07
C TYR A 71 1.31 -7.41 -15.66
N THR A 72 0.26 -8.20 -15.48
CA THR A 72 0.31 -9.65 -15.28
C THR A 72 0.42 -10.35 -16.65
N LYS A 73 1.51 -11.09 -16.87
CA LYS A 73 1.70 -11.92 -18.07
C LYS A 73 0.98 -13.26 -17.98
#